data_AF-A0A099I878-F1
#
_entry.id   AF-A0A099I878-F1
#
_cell.length_a   1.000
_cell.length_b   1.000
_cell.length_c   1.000
_cell.angle_alpha   90.00
_cell.angle_beta   90.00
_cell.angle_gamma   90.00
#
_symmetry.space_group_name_H-M   'P 1'
#
loop_
_entity.id
_entity.type
_entity.pdbx_description
1 polymer ?
#
loop_
_entity_poly.entity_id
_entity_poly.type
_entity_poly.pdbx_seq_one_letter_code
_entity_poly.pdbx_strand_id
1 'polypeptide(L)'
;MITFTGCSTSQESPPVVYSDATLPFVLPEGIFYQDKIYWKSDVDTQEEINGQELGVIKESVSREEFPTSNLNVTKGAKKYIGDKVIKNDNSLFVEHDNKILHFIYTDKMELGEEMNVFDSNNSEDASYPPHFIYNGMRYLPAAVTKPDIFEAIPDSFLYVGKMKEEIAVYASRNYTGVHIKKNTKMYIGKNQNRFMLLQHPNGFIELYECIAYRDLNNQRIY
;
A
#
# COMPACT_ATOMS: atom_id res chain seq x y z
N MET A 1 9.44 29.71 -8.89
CA MET A 1 10.75 29.04 -9.10
C MET A 1 10.53 27.56 -8.84
N ILE A 2 11.08 26.66 -9.66
CA ILE A 2 10.79 25.21 -9.58
C ILE A 2 11.96 24.51 -8.88
N THR A 3 11.67 23.68 -7.87
CA THR A 3 12.63 22.71 -7.29
C THR A 3 11.88 21.51 -6.71
N PHE A 4 12.43 20.31 -6.94
CA PHE A 4 11.85 19.03 -6.55
C PHE A 4 12.46 18.53 -5.23
N THR A 5 11.72 17.73 -4.45
CA THR A 5 12.22 17.01 -3.27
C THR A 5 12.07 15.47 -3.35
N GLY A 6 11.91 14.91 -4.55
CA GLY A 6 11.79 13.46 -4.79
C GLY A 6 12.97 12.83 -5.53
N CYS A 7 13.80 12.04 -4.83
CA CYS A 7 14.86 11.13 -5.34
C CYS A 7 16.02 11.76 -6.15
N SER A 8 17.19 11.12 -6.32
CA SER A 8 17.76 9.97 -5.61
C SER A 8 18.77 10.47 -4.52
N THR A 9 20.02 10.06 -4.27
CA THR A 9 21.02 9.15 -4.89
C THR A 9 22.10 8.80 -3.83
N SER A 10 22.88 7.72 -4.04
CA SER A 10 24.02 7.27 -3.22
C SER A 10 23.70 6.73 -1.81
N GLN A 11 24.58 5.88 -1.29
CA GLN A 11 24.22 4.80 -0.36
C GLN A 11 25.00 4.88 0.97
N GLU A 12 24.47 5.63 1.94
CA GLU A 12 24.71 5.32 3.35
C GLU A 12 23.85 4.10 3.74
N SER A 13 24.48 2.95 3.92
CA SER A 13 23.85 1.77 4.52
C SER A 13 23.37 2.12 5.93
N PRO A 14 22.05 2.05 6.24
CA PRO A 14 21.58 2.17 7.61
C PRO A 14 22.12 1.02 8.46
N PRO A 15 22.23 1.17 9.80
CA PRO A 15 22.37 0.01 10.68
C PRO A 15 21.17 -0.91 10.45
N VAL A 16 21.48 -2.15 10.05
CA VAL A 16 20.50 -3.18 9.74
C VAL A 16 20.06 -3.87 11.03
N VAL A 17 18.76 -3.80 11.30
CA VAL A 17 18.05 -4.72 12.18
C VAL A 17 16.89 -5.26 11.34
N TYR A 18 17.24 -6.24 10.50
CA TYR A 18 16.27 -7.13 9.85
C TYR A 18 15.85 -8.22 10.83
N SER A 19 14.69 -8.81 10.59
CA SER A 19 14.12 -9.84 11.44
C SER A 19 13.03 -10.61 10.70
N ASP A 20 12.94 -11.91 10.98
CA ASP A 20 11.86 -12.80 10.53
C ASP A 20 10.49 -12.48 11.19
N ALA A 21 10.30 -11.24 11.64
CA ALA A 21 9.03 -10.75 12.16
C ALA A 21 8.01 -10.65 11.02
N THR A 22 6.83 -11.24 11.25
CA THR A 22 5.68 -11.08 10.37
C THR A 22 5.08 -9.67 10.50
N LEU A 23 4.22 -9.27 9.56
CA LEU A 23 3.45 -8.04 9.73
C LEU A 23 2.50 -8.20 10.93
N PRO A 24 2.37 -7.21 11.83
CA PRO A 24 1.45 -7.36 12.96
C PRO A 24 -0.03 -7.21 12.55
N PHE A 25 -0.32 -6.97 11.26
CA PHE A 25 -1.65 -6.77 10.69
C PHE A 25 -1.91 -7.71 9.52
N VAL A 26 -3.15 -8.17 9.38
CA VAL A 26 -3.55 -9.06 8.27
C VAL A 26 -3.63 -8.25 6.97
N LEU A 27 -2.86 -8.67 5.97
CA LEU A 27 -2.92 -8.11 4.62
C LEU A 27 -4.31 -8.34 3.97
N PRO A 28 -4.83 -7.36 3.20
CA PRO A 28 -6.04 -7.53 2.38
C PRO A 28 -5.94 -8.68 1.36
N GLU A 29 -7.04 -8.98 0.69
CA GLU A 29 -7.11 -10.07 -0.30
C GLU A 29 -6.32 -9.71 -1.57
N GLY A 30 -5.36 -10.57 -1.97
CA GLY A 30 -4.50 -10.30 -3.13
C GLY A 30 -3.75 -11.53 -3.65
N ILE A 31 -3.40 -11.48 -4.93
CA ILE A 31 -2.80 -12.57 -5.74
C ILE A 31 -1.45 -12.09 -6.29
N PHE A 32 -0.38 -12.87 -6.12
CA PHE A 32 0.90 -12.59 -6.76
C PHE A 32 0.95 -13.14 -8.19
N TYR A 33 1.38 -12.32 -9.15
CA TYR A 33 1.67 -12.73 -10.51
C TYR A 33 2.67 -11.77 -11.18
N GLN A 34 3.76 -12.30 -11.75
CA GLN A 34 4.80 -11.54 -12.47
C GLN A 34 5.34 -10.34 -11.66
N ASP A 35 5.93 -10.64 -10.50
CA ASP A 35 6.60 -9.66 -9.62
C ASP A 35 5.70 -8.49 -9.17
N LYS A 36 4.38 -8.74 -9.15
CA LYS A 36 3.33 -7.82 -8.76
C LYS A 36 2.30 -8.53 -7.90
N ILE A 37 1.66 -7.80 -6.98
CA ILE A 37 0.48 -8.27 -6.26
C ILE A 37 -0.73 -7.47 -6.72
N TYR A 38 -1.73 -8.17 -7.25
CA TYR A 38 -3.03 -7.62 -7.64
C TYR A 38 -3.96 -7.77 -6.45
N TRP A 39 -4.67 -6.71 -6.07
CA TRP A 39 -5.48 -6.68 -4.84
C TRP A 39 -6.95 -6.59 -5.16
N LYS A 40 -7.76 -7.28 -4.37
CA LYS A 40 -9.20 -7.27 -4.53
C LYS A 40 -9.74 -5.84 -4.39
N SER A 41 -10.49 -5.40 -5.40
CA SER A 41 -11.40 -4.26 -5.31
C SER A 41 -12.78 -4.73 -4.86
N ASP A 42 -13.57 -3.83 -4.27
CA ASP A 42 -14.93 -4.13 -3.84
C ASP A 42 -15.93 -4.19 -5.02
N VAL A 43 -15.46 -3.95 -6.26
CA VAL A 43 -16.21 -4.16 -7.50
C VAL A 43 -16.17 -5.65 -7.90
N ASP A 44 -17.11 -6.43 -7.37
CA ASP A 44 -17.47 -7.73 -7.97
C ASP A 44 -18.22 -7.48 -9.31
N THR A 45 -18.04 -8.34 -10.33
CA THR A 45 -18.82 -8.33 -11.57
C THR A 45 -19.53 -9.66 -11.85
N GLN A 46 -20.48 -9.64 -12.78
CA GLN A 46 -21.23 -10.79 -13.29
C GLN A 46 -21.09 -10.96 -14.82
N GLU A 47 -20.33 -10.10 -15.49
CA GLU A 47 -20.09 -10.18 -16.94
C GLU A 47 -18.95 -11.14 -17.28
N GLU A 48 -19.11 -11.91 -18.36
CA GLU A 48 -18.13 -12.90 -18.82
C GLU A 48 -16.80 -12.24 -19.24
N ILE A 49 -15.72 -12.54 -18.50
CA ILE A 49 -14.41 -11.93 -18.74
C ILE A 49 -13.66 -12.65 -19.86
N ASN A 50 -13.66 -12.05 -21.03
CA ASN A 50 -12.71 -12.36 -22.09
C ASN A 50 -11.28 -12.04 -21.61
N GLY A 51 -10.37 -13.02 -21.61
CA GLY A 51 -8.99 -12.85 -21.15
C GLY A 51 -8.18 -14.13 -21.25
N GLN A 52 -6.91 -14.06 -20.85
CA GLN A 52 -6.00 -15.21 -20.81
C GLN A 52 -6.17 -15.99 -19.50
N GLU A 53 -6.48 -17.28 -19.59
CA GLU A 53 -6.38 -18.19 -18.44
C GLU A 53 -4.93 -18.37 -18.00
N LEU A 54 -4.66 -18.13 -16.72
CA LEU A 54 -3.33 -18.31 -16.11
C LEU A 54 -3.15 -19.66 -15.40
N GLY A 55 -4.24 -20.39 -15.17
CA GLY A 55 -4.32 -21.55 -14.29
C GLY A 55 -5.12 -21.22 -13.02
N VAL A 56 -4.87 -21.96 -11.94
CA VAL A 56 -5.59 -21.85 -10.66
C VAL A 56 -4.73 -21.28 -9.53
N ILE A 57 -5.37 -20.69 -8.52
CA ILE A 57 -4.74 -20.27 -7.27
C ILE A 57 -4.22 -21.50 -6.52
N LYS A 58 -2.96 -21.47 -6.10
CA LYS A 58 -2.23 -22.63 -5.59
C LYS A 58 -2.23 -22.72 -4.07
N GLU A 59 -1.72 -21.69 -3.41
CA GLU A 59 -1.38 -21.72 -2.00
C GLU A 59 -1.51 -20.32 -1.37
N SER A 60 -1.85 -20.28 -0.08
CA SER A 60 -1.81 -19.07 0.74
C SER A 60 -0.55 -19.04 1.60
N VAL A 61 0.11 -17.89 1.68
CA VAL A 61 1.20 -17.68 2.66
C VAL A 61 0.75 -17.91 4.11
N SER A 62 1.69 -18.32 4.96
CA SER A 62 1.46 -18.84 6.32
C SER A 62 0.64 -17.89 7.17
N ARG A 63 1.13 -16.64 7.23
CA ARG A 63 0.53 -15.52 7.96
C ARG A 63 1.29 -14.24 7.60
N GLU A 64 0.57 -13.13 7.39
CA GLU A 64 1.15 -11.79 7.55
C GLU A 64 2.42 -11.51 6.69
N GLU A 65 2.49 -12.14 5.51
CA GLU A 65 3.57 -12.10 4.53
C GLU A 65 3.03 -11.67 3.15
N PHE A 66 3.87 -11.05 2.31
CA PHE A 66 3.53 -10.86 0.89
C PHE A 66 3.84 -12.15 0.10
N PRO A 67 2.90 -12.69 -0.71
CA PRO A 67 3.20 -13.79 -1.62
C PRO A 67 4.27 -13.41 -2.66
N THR A 68 5.09 -14.39 -3.05
CA THR A 68 6.26 -14.21 -3.95
C THR A 68 6.31 -15.21 -5.12
N SER A 69 5.29 -16.07 -5.24
CA SER A 69 5.20 -17.13 -6.26
C SER A 69 3.93 -16.99 -7.10
N ASN A 70 4.02 -17.19 -8.41
CA ASN A 70 2.90 -16.98 -9.34
C ASN A 70 1.67 -17.83 -8.96
N LEU A 71 0.53 -17.14 -8.74
CA LEU A 71 -0.75 -17.65 -8.28
C LEU A 71 -0.78 -18.14 -6.80
N ASN A 72 0.18 -17.69 -5.99
CA ASN A 72 0.05 -17.74 -4.52
C ASN A 72 -0.64 -16.46 -4.01
N VAL A 73 -1.38 -16.57 -2.90
CA VAL A 73 -2.25 -15.51 -2.38
C VAL A 73 -1.88 -15.06 -0.97
N THR A 74 -2.32 -13.85 -0.60
CA THR A 74 -2.32 -13.39 0.79
C THR A 74 -3.23 -14.28 1.64
N LYS A 75 -3.02 -14.28 2.96
CA LYS A 75 -3.80 -15.13 3.88
C LYS A 75 -5.31 -14.85 3.86
N GLY A 76 -5.74 -13.61 3.63
CA GLY A 76 -7.17 -13.26 3.49
C GLY A 76 -7.81 -13.97 2.28
N ALA A 77 -7.08 -14.02 1.17
CA ALA A 77 -7.50 -14.66 -0.08
C ALA A 77 -7.39 -16.21 -0.07
N LYS A 78 -7.04 -16.84 1.07
CA LYS A 78 -6.88 -18.31 1.18
C LYS A 78 -8.09 -19.12 0.71
N LYS A 79 -9.30 -18.59 0.89
CA LYS A 79 -10.56 -19.26 0.50
C LYS A 79 -10.69 -19.49 -1.01
N TYR A 80 -9.86 -18.83 -1.82
CA TYR A 80 -9.84 -18.92 -3.28
C TYR A 80 -8.90 -19.99 -3.85
N ILE A 81 -8.28 -20.83 -3.01
CA ILE A 81 -7.36 -21.89 -3.48
C ILE A 81 -8.13 -22.94 -4.30
N GLY A 82 -7.66 -23.19 -5.52
CA GLY A 82 -8.33 -24.02 -6.52
C GLY A 82 -9.09 -23.22 -7.58
N ASP A 83 -9.43 -21.95 -7.31
CA ASP A 83 -10.21 -21.13 -8.25
C ASP A 83 -9.37 -20.70 -9.45
N LYS A 84 -10.03 -20.58 -10.61
CA LYS A 84 -9.44 -20.21 -11.90
C LYS A 84 -9.15 -18.71 -11.96
N VAL A 85 -7.95 -18.36 -12.44
CA VAL A 85 -7.50 -16.97 -12.62
C VAL A 85 -7.45 -16.62 -14.10
N ILE A 86 -8.20 -15.59 -14.49
CA ILE A 86 -8.20 -15.00 -15.82
C ILE A 86 -7.49 -13.65 -15.75
N LYS A 87 -6.58 -13.37 -16.69
CA LYS A 87 -5.92 -12.08 -16.86
C LYS A 87 -6.54 -11.30 -18.02
N ASN A 88 -6.94 -10.07 -17.75
CA ASN A 88 -7.28 -9.09 -18.77
C ASN A 88 -6.64 -7.74 -18.40
N ASP A 89 -5.89 -7.15 -19.32
CA ASP A 89 -5.03 -5.97 -19.13
C ASP A 89 -4.26 -5.96 -17.79
N ASN A 90 -4.37 -4.89 -17.00
CA ASN A 90 -3.74 -4.71 -15.69
C ASN A 90 -4.56 -5.30 -14.52
N SER A 91 -5.46 -6.23 -14.82
CA SER A 91 -6.32 -6.90 -13.84
C SER A 91 -6.18 -8.42 -13.87
N LEU A 92 -6.47 -9.04 -12.73
CA LEU A 92 -6.79 -10.46 -12.62
C LEU A 92 -8.26 -10.59 -12.17
N PHE A 93 -8.90 -11.66 -12.62
CA PHE A 93 -10.28 -11.99 -12.31
C PHE A 93 -10.35 -13.44 -11.81
N VAL A 94 -11.15 -13.67 -10.78
CA VAL A 94 -11.32 -15.00 -10.17
C VAL A 94 -12.79 -15.33 -10.07
N GLU A 95 -13.20 -16.48 -10.59
CA GLU A 95 -14.56 -16.98 -10.44
C GLU A 95 -14.69 -17.75 -9.11
N HIS A 96 -15.60 -17.32 -8.23
CA HIS A 96 -15.85 -17.93 -6.93
C HIS A 96 -17.32 -17.76 -6.54
N ASP A 97 -18.00 -18.83 -6.10
CA ASP A 97 -19.41 -18.84 -5.68
C ASP A 97 -20.38 -18.14 -6.68
N ASN A 98 -20.17 -18.32 -7.98
CA ASN A 98 -20.92 -17.67 -9.08
C ASN A 98 -20.77 -16.13 -9.13
N LYS A 99 -19.66 -15.60 -8.61
CA LYS A 99 -19.23 -14.20 -8.76
C LYS A 99 -17.88 -14.13 -9.44
N ILE A 100 -17.64 -13.05 -10.18
CA ILE A 100 -16.33 -12.75 -10.75
C ILE A 100 -15.70 -11.62 -9.94
N LEU A 101 -14.64 -11.96 -9.22
CA LEU A 101 -13.95 -11.08 -8.29
C LEU A 101 -12.83 -10.32 -9.01
N HIS A 102 -12.79 -9.00 -8.87
CA HIS A 102 -11.81 -8.14 -9.56
C HIS A 102 -10.59 -7.85 -8.69
N PHE A 103 -9.39 -8.13 -9.21
CA PHE A 103 -8.10 -7.85 -8.57
C PHE A 103 -7.25 -6.90 -9.44
N ILE A 104 -6.84 -5.76 -8.88
CA ILE A 104 -6.23 -4.64 -9.61
C ILE A 104 -4.78 -4.41 -9.16
N TYR A 105 -3.92 -4.00 -10.09
CA TYR A 105 -2.57 -3.48 -9.80
C TYR A 105 -2.44 -2.01 -10.22
N THR A 106 -1.94 -1.18 -9.30
CA THR A 106 -1.80 0.28 -9.45
C THR A 106 -0.40 0.74 -9.04
N ASP A 107 0.46 1.09 -9.99
CA ASP A 107 1.83 1.58 -9.72
C ASP A 107 1.94 3.10 -9.59
N LYS A 108 0.95 3.83 -10.10
CA LYS A 108 0.83 5.30 -10.14
C LYS A 108 -0.59 5.77 -9.79
N MET A 109 -0.74 6.99 -9.28
CA MET A 109 -2.03 7.64 -9.03
C MET A 109 -2.10 8.96 -9.81
N GLU A 110 -3.30 9.36 -10.25
CA GLU A 110 -3.53 10.73 -10.71
C GLU A 110 -3.57 11.67 -9.49
N LEU A 111 -2.61 12.58 -9.42
CA LEU A 111 -2.49 13.56 -8.34
C LEU A 111 -3.15 14.86 -8.76
N GLY A 112 -4.16 15.31 -8.01
CA GLY A 112 -4.71 16.65 -8.11
C GLY A 112 -3.74 17.74 -7.62
N GLU A 113 -4.10 19.00 -7.85
CA GLU A 113 -3.26 20.18 -7.59
C GLU A 113 -2.77 20.30 -6.14
N GLU A 114 -1.55 20.83 -5.97
CA GLU A 114 -0.95 21.12 -4.67
C GLU A 114 -1.51 22.43 -4.08
N MET A 115 -1.87 22.42 -2.79
CA MET A 115 -2.40 23.61 -2.10
C MET A 115 -1.41 24.12 -1.04
N ASN A 116 -1.13 25.42 -1.09
CA ASN A 116 -0.02 26.06 -0.37
C ASN A 116 -0.43 26.80 0.93
N VAL A 117 -1.71 26.78 1.32
CA VAL A 117 -2.25 27.53 2.47
C VAL A 117 -3.30 26.70 3.21
N PHE A 118 -3.24 26.73 4.55
CA PHE A 118 -4.20 26.13 5.48
C PHE A 118 -4.99 27.24 6.17
N ASP A 119 -6.32 27.14 6.19
CA ASP A 119 -7.21 28.00 6.98
C ASP A 119 -7.77 27.21 8.17
N SER A 120 -7.37 27.61 9.38
CA SER A 120 -7.75 26.94 10.63
C SER A 120 -9.16 27.28 11.12
N ASN A 121 -9.86 28.23 10.51
CA ASN A 121 -11.06 28.85 11.10
C ASN A 121 -12.37 28.11 10.79
N ASN A 122 -12.33 27.01 10.03
CA ASN A 122 -13.51 26.31 9.48
C ASN A 122 -13.55 24.80 9.76
N SER A 123 -12.76 24.28 10.72
CA SER A 123 -12.67 22.83 11.00
C SER A 123 -13.11 22.45 12.42
N GLU A 124 -14.40 22.16 12.59
CA GLU A 124 -14.94 21.47 13.77
C GLU A 124 -14.70 19.96 13.70
N ASP A 125 -13.45 19.50 13.77
CA ASP A 125 -13.07 18.26 14.48
C ASP A 125 -11.54 18.05 14.52
N ALA A 126 -11.06 17.19 15.44
CA ALA A 126 -9.65 17.05 15.76
C ALA A 126 -8.99 15.72 15.31
N SER A 127 -7.67 15.80 15.07
CA SER A 127 -6.70 14.68 15.02
C SER A 127 -6.75 13.70 13.83
N TYR A 128 -5.91 13.96 12.82
CA TYR A 128 -5.35 12.93 11.93
C TYR A 128 -3.84 13.19 11.71
N PRO A 129 -2.96 12.16 11.56
CA PRO A 129 -1.53 12.34 11.26
C PRO A 129 -1.21 12.65 9.77
N PRO A 130 0.05 12.97 9.40
CA PRO A 130 0.43 13.44 8.06
C PRO A 130 0.14 12.48 6.90
N HIS A 131 0.03 13.05 5.69
CA HIS A 131 0.14 12.33 4.42
C HIS A 131 1.45 12.70 3.73
N PHE A 132 1.97 11.86 2.83
CA PHE A 132 3.12 12.19 1.99
C PHE A 132 3.00 11.59 0.58
N ILE A 133 3.82 12.06 -0.36
CA ILE A 133 3.89 11.55 -1.73
C ILE A 133 5.23 10.85 -1.94
N TYR A 134 5.21 9.63 -2.48
CA TYR A 134 6.41 8.89 -2.88
C TYR A 134 6.12 8.19 -4.22
N ASN A 135 7.03 8.33 -5.21
CA ASN A 135 6.88 7.80 -6.58
C ASN A 135 5.50 8.06 -7.24
N GLY A 136 4.91 9.25 -7.04
CA GLY A 136 3.60 9.61 -7.60
C GLY A 136 2.39 8.98 -6.89
N MET A 137 2.62 8.29 -5.77
CA MET A 137 1.59 7.66 -4.93
C MET A 137 1.42 8.44 -3.63
N ARG A 138 0.17 8.72 -3.23
CA ARG A 138 -0.17 9.42 -1.97
C ARG A 138 -0.39 8.41 -0.85
N TYR A 139 0.32 8.58 0.27
CA TYR A 139 0.29 7.69 1.43
C TYR A 139 -0.45 8.32 2.62
N LEU A 140 -1.13 7.45 3.36
CA LEU A 140 -2.05 7.72 4.47
C LEU A 140 -1.67 6.83 5.66
N PRO A 141 -1.73 7.26 6.93
CA PRO A 141 -1.54 6.37 8.07
C PRO A 141 -2.47 5.16 7.97
N ALA A 142 -1.96 3.98 8.26
CA ALA A 142 -2.71 2.72 8.16
C ALA A 142 -3.91 2.71 9.12
N ALA A 143 -5.08 2.27 8.61
CA ALA A 143 -6.26 2.05 9.43
C ALA A 143 -6.17 0.73 10.22
N VAL A 144 -5.03 0.50 10.89
CA VAL A 144 -4.86 -0.60 11.84
C VAL A 144 -5.67 -0.28 13.09
N THR A 145 -6.56 -1.20 13.47
CA THR A 145 -7.55 -0.99 14.55
C THR A 145 -6.96 -1.14 15.96
N LYS A 146 -5.64 -1.28 16.05
CA LYS A 146 -4.83 -1.24 17.27
C LYS A 146 -3.53 -0.49 16.98
N PRO A 147 -2.87 0.09 18.01
CA PRO A 147 -1.48 0.51 17.91
C PRO A 147 -0.58 -0.73 17.88
N ASP A 148 -0.59 -1.43 16.74
CA ASP A 148 0.23 -2.60 16.46
C ASP A 148 1.67 -2.13 16.16
N ILE A 149 2.40 -1.83 17.23
CA ILE A 149 3.77 -1.29 17.19
C ILE A 149 4.69 -2.31 16.53
N PHE A 150 5.34 -1.90 15.44
CA PHE A 150 6.40 -2.66 14.80
C PHE A 150 7.65 -2.60 15.69
N GLU A 151 8.03 -3.73 16.29
CA GLU A 151 9.26 -3.84 17.10
C GLU A 151 10.53 -3.78 16.24
N ALA A 152 10.43 -4.17 14.96
CA ALA A 152 11.49 -4.16 13.97
C ALA A 152 10.90 -3.94 12.55
N ILE A 153 11.76 -3.81 11.54
CA ILE A 153 11.34 -3.77 10.14
C ILE A 153 11.26 -5.21 9.60
N PRO A 154 10.10 -5.70 9.15
CA PRO A 154 9.98 -7.03 8.54
C PRO A 154 10.83 -7.16 7.29
N ASP A 155 11.41 -8.34 7.08
CA ASP A 155 12.13 -8.71 5.85
C ASP A 155 11.31 -8.56 4.57
N SER A 156 9.99 -8.46 4.68
CA SER A 156 9.08 -8.20 3.57
C SER A 156 9.08 -6.74 3.06
N PHE A 157 9.87 -5.85 3.67
CA PHE A 157 10.05 -4.45 3.29
C PHE A 157 11.50 -4.11 2.88
N LEU A 158 11.66 -3.23 1.89
CA LEU A 158 12.95 -2.77 1.37
C LEU A 158 13.20 -1.31 1.74
N TYR A 159 14.39 -0.99 2.24
CA TYR A 159 14.81 0.40 2.47
C TYR A 159 14.94 1.16 1.15
N VAL A 160 14.25 2.30 1.04
CA VAL A 160 14.25 3.15 -0.17
C VAL A 160 14.86 4.55 0.04
N GLY A 161 15.18 4.92 1.28
CA GLY A 161 15.92 6.15 1.57
C GLY A 161 15.55 6.80 2.90
N LYS A 162 15.86 8.09 3.03
CA LYS A 162 15.51 8.93 4.19
C LYS A 162 14.73 10.15 3.71
N MET A 163 13.82 10.65 4.54
CA MET A 163 13.18 11.95 4.33
C MET A 163 14.25 13.05 4.35
N LYS A 164 14.48 13.70 3.21
CA LYS A 164 15.54 14.73 3.03
C LYS A 164 15.24 16.01 3.79
N GLU A 165 13.97 16.33 3.93
CA GLU A 165 13.38 17.52 4.54
C GLU A 165 12.14 17.08 5.34
N GLU A 166 11.62 17.93 6.23
CA GLU A 166 10.38 17.65 6.97
C GLU A 166 9.18 17.87 6.06
N ILE A 167 8.33 16.86 5.89
CA ILE A 167 7.18 16.94 4.97
C ILE A 167 6.00 17.61 5.66
N ALA A 168 5.53 18.71 5.05
CA ALA A 168 4.43 19.55 5.54
C ALA A 168 3.45 19.91 4.39
N VAL A 169 3.10 18.94 3.55
CA VAL A 169 2.24 19.14 2.36
C VAL A 169 0.79 18.75 2.66
N TYR A 170 -0.14 19.65 2.38
CA TYR A 170 -1.57 19.49 2.62
C TYR A 170 -2.31 18.97 1.38
N ALA A 171 -3.38 18.19 1.57
CA ALA A 171 -4.25 17.71 0.49
C ALA A 171 -5.74 17.86 0.85
N SER A 172 -6.53 18.48 -0.02
CA SER A 172 -7.79 19.17 0.27
C SER A 172 -9.03 18.33 0.62
N ARG A 173 -8.90 17.05 0.98
CA ARG A 173 -10.05 16.17 1.30
C ARG A 173 -9.92 15.24 2.51
N ASN A 174 -8.77 15.17 3.17
CA ASN A 174 -8.63 14.51 4.47
C ASN A 174 -7.63 15.28 5.33
N TYR A 175 -7.92 15.37 6.62
CA TYR A 175 -7.09 16.06 7.62
C TYR A 175 -5.65 15.50 7.64
N THR A 176 -4.66 16.39 7.71
CA THR A 176 -3.22 16.05 7.73
C THR A 176 -2.51 16.70 8.90
N GLY A 177 -2.01 15.89 9.83
CA GLY A 177 -1.13 16.30 10.92
C GLY A 177 0.31 16.55 10.47
N VAL A 178 1.21 16.80 11.42
CA VAL A 178 2.58 17.28 11.16
C VAL A 178 3.62 16.30 11.73
N HIS A 179 4.90 16.48 11.35
CA HIS A 179 6.11 15.88 11.93
C HIS A 179 6.59 14.51 11.44
N ILE A 180 6.53 14.25 10.12
CA ILE A 180 7.49 13.31 9.52
C ILE A 180 8.86 13.99 9.48
N LYS A 181 9.69 13.70 10.49
CA LYS A 181 10.98 14.38 10.69
C LYS A 181 11.97 14.10 9.57
N LYS A 182 12.83 15.08 9.30
CA LYS A 182 14.05 14.87 8.50
C LYS A 182 14.86 13.70 9.07
N ASN A 183 15.45 12.90 8.17
CA ASN A 183 16.15 11.65 8.44
C ASN A 183 15.28 10.45 8.87
N THR A 184 13.94 10.57 8.97
CA THR A 184 13.05 9.40 9.05
C THR A 184 13.32 8.47 7.87
N LYS A 185 13.63 7.20 8.14
CA LYS A 185 13.92 6.20 7.10
C LYS A 185 12.61 5.72 6.48
N MET A 186 12.61 5.53 5.16
CA MET A 186 11.50 5.01 4.39
C MET A 186 11.78 3.56 3.97
N TYR A 187 10.79 2.70 4.11
CA TYR A 187 10.80 1.34 3.59
C TYR A 187 9.52 1.07 2.78
N ILE A 188 9.64 0.44 1.61
CA ILE A 188 8.53 0.07 0.72
C ILE A 188 8.24 -1.43 0.86
N GLY A 189 7.00 -1.87 0.71
CA GLY A 189 6.68 -3.30 0.60
C GLY A 189 7.41 -3.92 -0.60
N LYS A 190 7.97 -5.13 -0.45
CA LYS A 190 8.56 -5.87 -1.58
C LYS A 190 7.53 -5.99 -2.71
N ASN A 191 8.00 -5.77 -3.94
CA ASN A 191 7.22 -5.89 -5.18
C ASN A 191 6.06 -4.88 -5.36
N GLN A 192 5.86 -3.89 -4.46
CA GLN A 192 4.71 -2.99 -4.60
C GLN A 192 4.72 -1.66 -3.83
N ASN A 193 4.19 -0.61 -4.48
CA ASN A 193 3.89 0.70 -3.89
C ASN A 193 2.64 0.76 -2.97
N ARG A 194 2.05 -0.35 -2.47
CA ARG A 194 0.83 -0.25 -1.61
C ARG A 194 1.14 0.18 -0.17
N PHE A 195 2.13 -0.43 0.48
CA PHE A 195 2.45 -0.19 1.89
C PHE A 195 3.84 0.39 2.07
N MET A 196 3.99 1.29 3.05
CA MET A 196 5.28 1.86 3.47
C MET A 196 5.41 1.85 4.99
N LEU A 197 6.64 1.62 5.47
CA LEU A 197 7.02 1.84 6.87
C LEU A 197 7.91 3.07 6.97
N LEU A 198 7.61 3.94 7.93
CA LEU A 198 8.45 5.08 8.30
C LEU A 198 9.09 4.82 9.66
N GLN A 199 10.42 4.67 9.71
CA GLN A 199 11.16 4.60 10.98
C GLN A 199 11.72 5.98 11.34
N HIS A 200 11.14 6.59 12.37
CA HIS A 200 11.56 7.89 12.89
C HIS A 200 12.92 7.82 13.62
N PRO A 201 13.63 8.95 13.80
CA PRO A 201 14.96 8.98 14.45
C PRO A 201 15.00 8.47 15.91
N ASN A 202 13.85 8.38 16.59
CA ASN A 202 13.71 7.77 17.92
C ASN A 202 13.47 6.25 17.90
N GLY A 203 13.50 5.62 16.71
CA GLY A 203 13.24 4.19 16.53
C GLY A 203 11.77 3.81 16.33
N PHE A 204 10.82 4.73 16.56
CA PHE A 204 9.39 4.48 16.36
C PHE A 204 9.08 4.20 14.89
N ILE A 205 8.28 3.16 14.62
CA ILE A 205 7.92 2.72 13.27
C ILE A 205 6.41 2.87 13.07
N GLU A 206 6.03 3.57 12.00
CA GLU A 206 4.64 3.78 11.58
C GLU A 206 4.36 3.10 10.24
N LEU A 207 3.18 2.51 10.09
CA LEU A 207 2.68 1.95 8.83
C LEU A 207 1.79 2.95 8.09
N TYR A 208 2.05 3.08 6.81
CA TYR A 208 1.29 3.88 5.86
C TYR A 208 0.85 3.01 4.67
N GLU A 209 -0.27 3.38 4.06
CA GLU A 209 -0.83 2.73 2.88
C GLU A 209 -1.19 3.77 1.82
N CYS A 210 -1.04 3.42 0.54
CA CYS A 210 -1.43 4.30 -0.54
C CYS A 210 -2.96 4.38 -0.70
N ILE A 211 -3.48 5.61 -0.74
CA ILE A 211 -4.92 5.89 -0.85
C ILE A 211 -5.57 5.28 -2.10
N ALA A 212 -4.82 5.15 -3.20
CA ALA A 212 -5.31 4.53 -4.45
C ALA A 212 -5.78 3.07 -4.26
N TYR A 213 -5.31 2.38 -3.21
CA TYR A 213 -5.76 1.03 -2.82
C TYR A 213 -6.81 1.01 -1.69
N ARG A 214 -7.23 2.18 -1.20
CA ARG A 214 -8.38 2.37 -0.29
C ARG A 214 -9.61 2.85 -1.03
N ASP A 215 -9.43 3.71 -2.03
CA ASP A 215 -10.54 4.25 -2.82
C ASP A 215 -11.18 3.14 -3.67
N LEU A 216 -10.39 2.17 -4.17
CA LEU A 216 -10.86 0.91 -4.78
C LEU A 216 -11.68 0.00 -3.83
N ASN A 217 -11.71 0.33 -2.53
CA ASN A 217 -12.48 -0.33 -1.47
C ASN A 217 -13.42 0.67 -0.75
N ASN A 218 -13.72 1.81 -1.39
CA ASN A 218 -14.69 2.81 -0.93
C ASN A 218 -15.54 3.40 -2.07
N GLN A 219 -15.26 3.07 -3.33
CA GLN A 219 -16.09 3.40 -4.48
C GLN A 219 -17.42 2.66 -4.46
N ARG A 220 -18.35 3.15 -3.62
CA ARG A 220 -19.76 3.13 -3.99
C ARG A 220 -19.90 3.92 -5.27
N ILE A 221 -20.19 3.21 -6.36
CA ILE A 221 -20.56 3.82 -7.64
C ILE A 221 -21.84 4.63 -7.41
N TYR A 222 -21.84 5.88 -7.86
CA TYR A 222 -22.96 6.82 -7.88
C TYR A 222 -23.66 6.80 -9.24
#